data_AF-A0A9E0LFA6-F1
#
_entry.id   AF-A0A9E0LFA6-F1
#
_cell.length_a   1.000
_cell.length_b   1.000
_cell.length_c   1.000
_cell.angle_alpha   90.00
_cell.angle_beta   90.00
_cell.angle_gamma   90.00
#
_symmetry.space_group_name_H-M   'P 1'
#
loop_
_entity.id
_entity.type
_entity.pdbx_description
1 polymer ?
#
loop_
_entity_poly.entity_id
_entity_poly.type
_entity_poly.pdbx_seq_one_letter_code
_entity_poly.pdbx_strand_id
1 'polypeptide(L)'
;MRNSADVSERAELHEEKGNYVEAERLYKKALVLKSKETGEESFELVPYLYNLGMTQFATDKHDDALTSFNRLLNLLTLQQAEISSEIKEVRYLISEVYREQDEEAMPISVSA
;
A
#
# COMPACT_ATOMS: atom_id res chain seq x y z
N MET A 1 -13.15 22.25 -1.06
CA MET A 1 -13.23 21.16 -2.06
C MET A 1 -12.49 19.97 -1.49
N ARG A 2 -13.05 18.77 -1.58
CA ARG A 2 -12.42 17.55 -1.05
C ARG A 2 -11.42 17.05 -2.09
N ASN A 3 -10.15 17.40 -1.95
CA ASN A 3 -9.07 16.94 -2.83
C ASN A 3 -8.49 15.61 -2.31
N SER A 4 -7.64 14.94 -3.10
CA SER A 4 -7.06 13.66 -2.70
C SER A 4 -6.26 13.74 -1.39
N ALA A 5 -5.54 14.85 -1.17
CA ALA A 5 -4.71 15.07 0.01
C ALA A 5 -5.53 15.16 1.32
N ASP A 6 -6.63 15.91 1.34
CA ASP A 6 -7.55 15.95 2.50
C ASP A 6 -8.14 14.56 2.81
N VAL A 7 -8.39 13.76 1.77
CA VAL A 7 -8.91 12.41 1.94
C VAL A 7 -7.85 11.46 2.51
N SER A 8 -6.58 11.58 2.10
CA SER A 8 -5.49 10.77 2.65
C SER A 8 -5.11 11.18 4.06
N GLU A 9 -5.06 12.48 4.38
CA GLU A 9 -4.78 12.95 5.75
C GLU A 9 -5.83 12.42 6.73
N ARG A 10 -7.11 12.37 6.30
CA ARG A 10 -8.15 11.71 7.09
C ARG A 10 -7.96 10.21 7.22
N ALA A 11 -7.42 9.54 6.20
CA ALA A 11 -7.12 8.11 6.25
C ALA A 11 -6.04 7.84 7.30
N GLU A 12 -4.97 8.63 7.32
CA GLU A 12 -3.89 8.58 8.31
C GLU A 12 -4.45 8.74 9.73
N LEU A 13 -5.31 9.74 9.95
CA LEU A 13 -6.00 9.93 11.24
C LEU A 13 -6.89 8.75 11.65
N HIS A 14 -7.42 7.97 10.69
CA HIS A 14 -8.15 6.75 10.99
C HIS A 14 -7.21 5.60 11.35
N GLU A 15 -6.05 5.46 10.69
CA GLU A 15 -5.02 4.48 11.06
C GLU A 15 -4.46 4.72 12.45
N GLU A 16 -4.15 5.98 12.81
CA GLU A 16 -3.68 6.34 14.16
C GLU A 16 -4.67 5.94 15.25
N LYS A 17 -5.95 5.83 14.90
CA LYS A 17 -7.04 5.41 15.79
C LYS A 17 -7.36 3.92 15.70
N GLY A 18 -6.59 3.14 14.92
CA GLY A 18 -6.82 1.72 14.68
C GLY A 18 -8.01 1.41 13.78
N ASN A 19 -8.60 2.41 13.11
CA ASN A 19 -9.75 2.24 12.22
C ASN A 19 -9.31 1.90 10.79
N TYR A 20 -8.57 0.81 10.64
CA TYR A 20 -7.92 0.43 9.38
C TYR A 20 -8.88 0.24 8.20
N VAL A 21 -10.09 -0.28 8.44
CA VAL A 21 -11.12 -0.43 7.39
C VAL A 21 -11.52 0.92 6.78
N GLU A 22 -11.66 1.95 7.63
CA GLU A 22 -12.05 3.27 7.17
C GLU A 22 -10.88 4.00 6.51
N ALA A 23 -9.65 3.79 7.03
CA ALA A 23 -8.43 4.28 6.40
C ALA A 23 -8.25 3.72 4.99
N GLU A 24 -8.34 2.40 4.82
CA GLU A 24 -8.22 1.75 3.52
C GLU A 24 -9.24 2.30 2.51
N ARG A 25 -10.50 2.45 2.94
CA ARG A 25 -11.57 3.03 2.12
C ARG A 25 -11.24 4.47 1.69
N LEU A 26 -10.64 5.26 2.58
CA LEU A 26 -10.24 6.64 2.31
C LEU A 26 -9.01 6.69 1.39
N TYR A 27 -7.98 5.87 1.58
CA TYR A 27 -6.85 5.80 0.65
C TYR A 27 -7.28 5.38 -0.76
N LYS A 28 -8.14 4.35 -0.89
CA LYS A 28 -8.73 3.96 -2.19
C LYS A 28 -9.48 5.13 -2.83
N LYS A 29 -10.23 5.92 -2.05
CA LYS A 29 -10.91 7.11 -2.56
C LYS A 29 -9.94 8.22 -2.99
N ALA A 30 -8.91 8.49 -2.19
CA ALA A 30 -7.88 9.48 -2.50
C ALA A 30 -7.14 9.12 -3.79
N LEU A 31 -6.79 7.84 -3.95
CA LEU A 31 -6.15 7.28 -5.14
C LEU A 31 -7.00 7.48 -6.39
N VAL A 32 -8.31 7.19 -6.33
CA VAL A 32 -9.24 7.40 -7.46
C VAL A 32 -9.40 8.88 -7.81
N LEU A 33 -9.43 9.77 -6.81
CA LEU A 33 -9.48 11.20 -7.07
C LEU A 33 -8.20 11.67 -7.76
N LYS A 34 -7.05 11.25 -7.25
CA LYS A 34 -5.77 11.65 -7.80
C LYS A 34 -5.52 11.08 -9.19
N SER A 35 -5.88 9.81 -9.43
CA SER A 35 -5.71 9.19 -10.74
C SER A 35 -6.57 9.83 -11.83
N LYS A 36 -7.75 10.33 -11.48
CA LYS A 36 -8.59 11.14 -12.39
C LYS A 36 -7.97 12.49 -12.72
N GLU A 37 -7.20 13.07 -11.81
CA GLU A 37 -6.54 14.37 -12.00
C GLU A 37 -5.25 14.24 -12.81
N THR A 38 -4.42 13.22 -12.51
CA THR A 38 -3.05 13.13 -13.03
C THR A 38 -2.79 11.95 -13.96
N GLY A 39 -3.73 11.02 -14.08
CA GLY A 39 -3.61 9.78 -14.86
C GLY A 39 -3.12 8.58 -14.02
N GLU A 40 -3.42 7.36 -14.48
CA GLU A 40 -3.18 6.11 -13.74
C GLU A 40 -1.69 5.71 -13.61
N GLU A 41 -0.83 6.29 -14.44
CA GLU A 41 0.64 6.08 -14.45
C GLU A 41 1.40 7.24 -13.79
N SER A 42 0.70 8.18 -13.15
CA SER A 42 1.32 9.34 -12.53
C SER A 42 2.12 8.97 -11.28
N PHE A 43 3.33 9.49 -11.18
CA PHE A 43 4.15 9.39 -9.96
C PHE A 43 3.47 10.01 -8.74
N GLU A 44 2.52 10.92 -8.92
CA GLU A 44 1.75 11.51 -7.81
C GLU A 44 0.83 10.51 -7.11
N LEU A 45 0.65 9.29 -7.65
CA LEU A 45 -0.11 8.22 -7.02
C LEU A 45 0.70 7.43 -5.97
N VAL A 46 2.03 7.56 -5.98
CA VAL A 46 2.97 6.85 -5.09
C VAL A 46 2.56 6.88 -3.60
N PRO A 47 2.35 8.05 -2.96
CA PRO A 47 2.06 8.09 -1.53
C PRO A 47 0.75 7.37 -1.16
N TYR A 48 -0.27 7.46 -2.03
CA TYR A 48 -1.56 6.81 -1.79
C TYR A 48 -1.48 5.29 -1.92
N LEU A 49 -0.68 4.78 -2.87
CA LEU A 49 -0.46 3.34 -3.05
C LEU A 49 0.40 2.75 -1.93
N TYR A 50 1.42 3.49 -1.47
CA TYR A 50 2.25 3.07 -0.35
C TYR A 50 1.42 2.91 0.91
N ASN A 51 0.69 3.96 1.31
CA ASN A 51 -0.10 3.90 2.54
C ASN A 51 -1.20 2.85 2.45
N LEU A 52 -1.87 2.72 1.29
CA LEU A 52 -2.87 1.68 1.08
C LEU A 52 -2.28 0.27 1.26
N GLY A 53 -1.11 0.01 0.68
CA GLY A 53 -0.40 -1.26 0.83
C GLY A 53 -0.02 -1.54 2.28
N MET A 54 0.45 -0.52 3.01
CA MET A 54 0.78 -0.65 4.43
C MET A 54 -0.46 -0.94 5.29
N THR A 55 -1.59 -0.23 5.07
CA THR A 55 -2.86 -0.49 5.76
C THR A 55 -3.36 -1.92 5.50
N GLN A 56 -3.27 -2.36 4.25
CA GLN A 56 -3.69 -3.71 3.84
C GLN A 56 -2.79 -4.78 4.48
N PHE A 57 -1.48 -4.56 4.51
CA PHE A 57 -0.54 -5.46 5.16
C PHE A 57 -0.79 -5.55 6.66
N ALA A 58 -0.97 -4.42 7.35
CA ALA A 58 -1.28 -4.38 8.77
C ALA A 58 -2.66 -4.97 9.15
N THR A 59 -3.47 -5.37 8.17
CA THR A 59 -4.77 -6.02 8.37
C THR A 59 -4.83 -7.42 7.73
N ASP A 60 -3.66 -8.05 7.53
CA ASP A 60 -3.47 -9.40 6.99
C ASP A 60 -4.06 -9.60 5.58
N LYS A 61 -4.28 -8.50 4.84
CA LYS A 61 -4.78 -8.53 3.45
C LYS A 61 -3.62 -8.64 2.47
N HIS A 62 -2.87 -9.73 2.55
CA HIS A 62 -1.60 -9.93 1.83
C HIS A 62 -1.73 -9.76 0.31
N ASP A 63 -2.73 -10.37 -0.33
CA ASP A 63 -2.93 -10.27 -1.79
C ASP A 63 -3.22 -8.82 -2.25
N ASP A 64 -3.99 -8.10 -1.45
CA ASP A 64 -4.38 -6.71 -1.65
C ASP A 64 -3.15 -5.78 -1.48
N ALA A 65 -2.35 -6.03 -0.44
CA ALA A 65 -1.11 -5.31 -0.19
C ALA A 65 -0.08 -5.53 -1.31
N LEU A 66 0.10 -6.78 -1.77
CA LEU A 66 0.95 -7.12 -2.92
C LEU A 66 0.50 -6.39 -4.17
N THR A 67 -0.81 -6.29 -4.41
CA THR A 67 -1.35 -5.54 -5.56
C THR A 67 -0.96 -4.06 -5.48
N SER A 68 -1.13 -3.43 -4.32
CA SER A 68 -0.77 -2.03 -4.09
C SER A 68 0.74 -1.78 -4.22
N PHE A 69 1.57 -2.60 -3.60
CA PHE A 69 3.03 -2.46 -3.64
C PHE A 69 3.63 -2.76 -5.02
N ASN A 70 3.10 -3.74 -5.76
CA ASN A 70 3.56 -4.00 -7.13
C ASN A 70 3.20 -2.84 -8.06
N ARG A 71 2.00 -2.26 -7.90
CA ARG A 71 1.63 -1.07 -8.66
C ARG A 71 2.53 0.12 -8.31
N LEU A 72 2.80 0.33 -7.03
CA LEU A 72 3.75 1.34 -6.57
C LEU A 72 5.14 1.13 -7.18
N LEU A 73 5.67 -0.09 -7.11
CA LEU A 73 6.98 -0.46 -7.66
C LEU A 73 7.05 -0.15 -9.15
N ASN A 74 6.01 -0.49 -9.91
CA ASN A 74 5.94 -0.17 -11.33
C ASN A 74 6.08 1.34 -11.60
N LEU A 75 5.34 2.18 -10.87
CA LEU A 75 5.42 3.65 -11.02
C LEU A 75 6.81 4.20 -10.68
N LEU A 76 7.45 3.66 -9.63
CA LEU A 76 8.81 4.04 -9.25
C LEU A 76 9.84 3.64 -10.32
N THR A 77 9.67 2.46 -10.93
CA THR A 77 10.59 1.95 -11.97
C THR A 77 10.40 2.61 -13.33
N LEU A 78 9.20 3.07 -13.68
CA LEU A 78 8.94 3.77 -14.94
C LEU A 78 9.72 5.10 -15.04
N GLN A 79 10.04 5.72 -13.91
CA GLN A 79 10.72 7.01 -13.86
C GLN A 79 12.25 6.93 -13.83
N GLN A 80 12.85 5.76 -13.56
CA GLN A 80 14.29 5.67 -13.27
C GLN A 80 14.97 4.45 -13.91
N ALA A 81 16.14 4.69 -14.49
CA ALA A 81 17.02 3.64 -15.01
C ALA A 81 17.82 2.93 -13.90
N GLU A 82 17.95 3.54 -12.72
CA GLU A 82 18.73 3.03 -11.60
C GLU A 82 17.86 2.69 -10.38
N ILE A 83 18.30 1.70 -9.60
CA ILE A 83 17.59 1.24 -8.40
C ILE A 83 17.80 2.25 -7.26
N SER A 84 16.77 3.04 -6.95
CA SER A 84 16.76 4.00 -5.85
C SER A 84 16.44 3.36 -4.49
N SER A 85 16.57 4.12 -3.40
CA SER A 85 16.22 3.69 -2.04
C SER A 85 14.76 3.26 -1.92
N GLU A 86 13.85 4.01 -2.55
CA GLU A 86 12.41 3.76 -2.52
C GLU A 86 12.08 2.41 -3.19
N ILE A 87 12.73 2.09 -4.31
CA ILE A 87 12.56 0.80 -4.98
C ILE A 87 13.03 -0.35 -4.10
N LYS A 88 14.14 -0.18 -3.37
CA LYS A 88 14.65 -1.21 -2.44
C LYS A 88 13.69 -1.43 -1.28
N GLU A 89 13.15 -0.35 -0.72
CA GLU A 89 12.16 -0.42 0.35
C GLU A 89 10.90 -1.16 -0.09
N VAL A 90 10.31 -0.81 -1.24
CA VAL A 90 9.08 -1.48 -1.71
C VAL A 90 9.33 -2.96 -1.99
N ARG A 91 10.49 -3.33 -2.53
CA ARG A 91 10.86 -4.75 -2.72
C ARG A 91 11.02 -5.48 -1.39
N TYR A 92 11.56 -4.82 -0.38
CA TYR A 92 11.62 -5.35 0.97
C TYR A 92 10.20 -5.60 1.50
N LEU A 93 9.31 -4.60 1.45
CA LEU A 93 7.91 -4.76 1.88
C LEU A 93 7.18 -5.91 1.17
N ILE A 94 7.34 -6.05 -0.15
CA ILE A 94 6.78 -7.20 -0.90
C ILE A 94 7.33 -8.54 -0.37
N SER A 95 8.61 -8.59 -0.03
CA SER A 95 9.24 -9.80 0.53
C SER A 95 8.70 -10.11 1.93
N GLU A 96 8.43 -9.10 2.75
CA GLU A 96 7.81 -9.26 4.07
C GLU A 96 6.40 -9.83 3.93
N VAL A 97 5.59 -9.31 3.00
CA VAL A 97 4.23 -9.81 2.77
C VAL A 97 4.25 -11.29 2.38
N TYR A 98 5.16 -11.71 1.49
CA TYR A 98 5.29 -13.13 1.15
C TYR A 98 5.74 -13.99 2.33
N ARG A 99 6.67 -13.50 3.16
CA ARG A 99 7.12 -14.25 4.34
C ARG A 99 6.00 -14.48 5.34
N GLU A 100 5.24 -13.44 5.67
CA GLU A 100 4.13 -13.56 6.62
C GLU A 100 3.00 -14.45 6.08
N GLN A 101 2.70 -14.34 4.78
CA GLN A 101 1.72 -15.22 4.11
C GLN A 101 2.14 -16.71 4.13
N ASP A 102 3.44 -17.00 3.93
CA ASP A 102 3.98 -18.36 3.99
C ASP A 102 4.06 -18.92 5.42
N GLU A 103 4.33 -18.07 6.42
CA GLU A 103 4.30 -18.44 7.85
C GLU A 103 2.89 -18.80 8.33
N GLU A 104 1.86 -18.09 7.86
CA GLU A 104 0.45 -18.44 8.12
C GLU A 104 0.05 -19.78 7.47
N ALA A 105 0.63 -20.12 6.32
CA ALA A 105 0.35 -21.36 5.60
C ALA A 105 0.93 -22.61 6.29
N MET A 106 1.85 -22.44 7.24
CA MET A 106 2.35 -23.52 8.10
C MET A 106 1.49 -23.57 9.39
N PRO A 107 0.50 -24.47 9.51
CA PRO A 107 -0.24 -24.59 10.76
C PRO A 107 0.75 -24.93 11.87
N ILE A 108 0.73 -24.14 12.95
CA ILE A 108 1.49 -24.40 14.18
C ILE A 108 1.04 -25.78 14.67
N SER A 109 1.78 -26.83 14.32
CA SER A 109 1.57 -28.15 14.89
C SER A 109 2.07 -28.10 16.32
N VAL A 110 1.19 -27.68 17.23
CA VAL A 110 1.37 -27.91 18.66
C VAL A 110 1.15 -29.40 18.87
N SER A 111 2.23 -30.18 18.72
CA SER A 111 2.26 -31.55 19.18
C SER A 111 2.18 -31.56 20.71
N ALA A 112 1.02 -31.99 21.23
CA ALA A 112 0.78 -32.32 22.62
C ALA A 112 1.51 -33.62 23.03
#